data_AF-A0A3B0XDT6-F1
#
_entry.id   AF-A0A3B0XDT6-F1
#
_cell.length_a   1.000
_cell.length_b   1.000
_cell.length_c   1.000
_cell.angle_alpha   90.00
_cell.angle_beta   90.00
_cell.angle_gamma   90.00
#
_symmetry.space_group_name_H-M   'P 1'
#
loop_
_entity.id
_entity.type
_entity.pdbx_description
1 polymer ?
#
loop_
_entity_poly.entity_id
_entity_poly.type
_entity_poly.pdbx_seq_one_letter_code
_entity_poly.pdbx_strand_id
1 'polypeptide(L)'
;MNPNYKILKNQINAALLKITASQSANIIIAEINTYSSDLTEPNVIKHIPFLDFFIIQESGNHFDQELKKAIEHDEDGYISDLYSYEESDYIEAEINLESIYYPDWPENIDTYDKVVVSLLKEVVANSKKSFFDFEKFYFHHISELEFVVVS
;
A
#
# COMPACT_ATOMS: atom_id res chain seq x y z
N MET A 1 22.59 7.18 2.68
CA MET A 1 21.20 6.67 2.64
C MET A 1 20.81 6.31 4.06
N ASN A 2 19.64 6.74 4.54
CA ASN A 2 19.17 6.42 5.89
C ASN A 2 19.08 4.88 6.05
N PRO A 3 19.69 4.27 7.08
CA PRO A 3 19.69 2.80 7.26
C PRO A 3 18.27 2.22 7.28
N ASN A 4 17.30 2.97 7.78
CA ASN A 4 15.90 2.58 7.83
C ASN A 4 15.29 2.45 6.43
N TYR A 5 15.75 3.22 5.44
CA TYR A 5 15.24 3.13 4.06
C TYR A 5 15.67 1.81 3.42
N LYS A 6 16.88 1.35 3.74
CA LYS A 6 17.37 0.06 3.26
C LYS A 6 16.57 -1.10 3.89
N ILE A 7 16.23 -1.00 5.16
CA ILE A 7 15.41 -2.00 5.87
C ILE A 7 14.00 -2.02 5.25
N LEU A 8 13.35 -0.86 5.15
CA LEU A 8 12.02 -0.73 4.58
C LEU A 8 11.98 -1.23 3.13
N LYS A 9 12.97 -0.86 2.30
CA LYS A 9 13.09 -1.35 0.92
C LYS A 9 13.17 -2.88 0.84
N ASN A 10 13.93 -3.51 1.73
CA ASN A 10 14.04 -4.97 1.77
C ASN A 10 12.71 -5.62 2.18
N GLN A 11 11.98 -5.03 3.12
CA GLN A 11 10.66 -5.53 3.53
C GLN A 11 9.61 -5.35 2.44
N ILE A 12 9.57 -4.21 1.75
CA ILE A 12 8.72 -3.98 0.58
C ILE A 12 9.00 -5.06 -0.48
N ASN A 13 10.27 -5.31 -0.79
CA ASN A 13 10.64 -6.33 -1.76
C ASN A 13 10.21 -7.75 -1.31
N ALA A 14 10.36 -8.07 -0.03
CA ALA A 14 9.92 -9.35 0.52
C ALA A 14 8.39 -9.51 0.51
N ALA A 15 7.64 -8.45 0.84
CA ALA A 15 6.19 -8.41 0.79
C ALA A 15 5.67 -8.64 -0.63
N LEU A 16 6.17 -7.87 -1.61
CA LEU A 16 5.80 -8.03 -3.02
C LEU A 16 6.15 -9.43 -3.55
N LEU A 17 7.31 -9.98 -3.19
CA LEU A 17 7.68 -11.36 -3.58
C LEU A 17 6.74 -12.40 -2.99
N LYS A 18 6.35 -12.24 -1.72
CA LYS A 18 5.37 -13.12 -1.07
C LYS A 18 4.05 -13.06 -1.83
N ILE A 19 3.57 -11.86 -2.14
CA ILE A 19 2.29 -11.63 -2.81
C ILE A 19 2.25 -12.29 -4.19
N THR A 20 3.24 -11.97 -5.03
CA THR A 20 3.30 -12.47 -6.41
C THR A 20 3.61 -13.97 -6.48
N ALA A 21 4.13 -14.57 -5.40
CA ALA A 21 4.36 -16.01 -5.33
C ALA A 21 3.13 -16.81 -4.86
N SER A 22 2.23 -16.21 -4.07
CA SER A 22 1.07 -16.90 -3.52
C SER A 22 -0.11 -16.99 -4.48
N GLN A 23 -0.31 -15.98 -5.33
CA GLN A 23 -1.40 -15.97 -6.31
C GLN A 23 -1.09 -15.05 -7.49
N SER A 24 -1.75 -15.29 -8.63
CA SER A 24 -1.83 -14.29 -9.70
C SER A 24 -2.50 -13.04 -9.16
N ALA A 25 -2.14 -11.86 -9.64
CA ALA A 25 -2.82 -10.62 -9.27
C ALA A 25 -2.78 -9.71 -10.49
N ASN A 26 -3.90 -9.14 -10.92
CA ASN A 26 -3.91 -8.20 -12.03
C ASN A 26 -3.57 -6.78 -11.55
N ILE A 27 -4.00 -6.42 -10.34
CA ILE A 27 -3.72 -5.12 -9.73
C ILE A 27 -3.19 -5.33 -8.32
N ILE A 28 -2.18 -4.55 -7.95
CA ILE A 28 -1.71 -4.40 -6.57
C ILE A 28 -2.01 -2.97 -6.11
N ILE A 29 -2.49 -2.82 -4.89
CA ILE A 29 -2.64 -1.52 -4.22
C ILE A 29 -1.81 -1.57 -2.95
N ALA A 30 -0.95 -0.59 -2.74
CA ALA A 30 -0.31 -0.37 -1.46
C ALA A 30 -0.99 0.80 -0.75
N GLU A 31 -1.32 0.66 0.52
CA GLU A 31 -2.02 1.68 1.30
C GLU A 31 -1.35 1.84 2.66
N ILE A 32 -1.30 3.08 3.17
CA ILE A 32 -0.92 3.29 4.58
C ILE A 32 -2.18 3.31 5.43
N ASN A 33 -2.42 2.21 6.15
CA ASN A 33 -3.49 2.11 7.13
C ASN A 33 -2.99 2.40 8.54
N THR A 34 -3.86 2.98 9.36
CA THR A 34 -3.57 3.19 10.78
C THR A 34 -4.39 2.25 11.64
N TYR A 35 -3.72 1.33 12.31
CA TYR A 35 -4.36 0.47 13.30
C TYR A 35 -4.28 1.13 14.68
N SER A 36 -5.38 1.09 15.43
CA SER A 36 -5.34 1.45 16.84
C SER A 36 -4.64 0.32 17.58
N SER A 37 -3.39 0.53 17.96
CA SER A 37 -2.66 -0.41 18.77
C SER A 37 -2.60 0.10 20.20
N ASP A 38 -2.69 -0.85 21.13
CA ASP A 38 -2.46 -0.65 22.55
C ASP A 38 -3.66 -0.08 23.34
N LEU A 39 -4.53 -1.00 23.77
CA LEU A 39 -5.55 -0.76 24.79
C LEU A 39 -5.00 -1.01 26.22
N THR A 40 -3.71 -1.27 26.38
CA THR A 40 -3.15 -1.67 27.68
C THR A 40 -2.98 -0.48 28.62
N GLU A 41 -2.84 0.73 28.09
CA GLU A 41 -2.91 1.98 28.87
C GLU A 41 -4.33 2.57 28.81
N PRO A 42 -5.06 2.67 29.94
CA PRO A 42 -6.37 3.30 29.95
C PRO A 42 -6.25 4.75 29.48
N ASN A 43 -6.97 5.09 28.40
CA ASN A 43 -7.08 6.43 27.80
C ASN A 43 -5.91 6.91 26.91
N VAL A 44 -5.01 6.02 26.47
CA VAL A 44 -4.04 6.33 25.41
C VAL A 44 -4.38 5.49 24.19
N ILE A 45 -4.93 6.12 23.15
CA ILE A 45 -5.09 5.46 21.84
C ILE A 45 -3.86 5.81 21.02
N LYS A 46 -3.06 4.79 20.69
CA LYS A 46 -1.92 4.96 19.78
C LYS A 46 -2.30 4.45 18.40
N HIS A 47 -2.23 5.34 17.41
CA HIS A 47 -2.38 4.95 16.00
C HIS A 47 -1.01 4.56 15.45
N ILE A 48 -0.87 3.32 15.01
CA ILE A 48 0.35 2.83 14.37
C ILE A 48 0.10 2.76 12.86
N PRO A 49 0.92 3.44 12.03
CA PRO A 49 0.89 3.32 10.59
C PRO A 49 1.53 2.01 10.12
N PHE A 50 0.85 1.32 9.21
CA PHE A 50 1.31 0.13 8.50
C PHE A 50 1.16 0.35 7.00
N LEU A 51 2.12 -0.15 6.22
CA LEU A 51 1.99 -0.26 4.78
C LEU A 51 1.40 -1.62 4.45
N ASP A 52 0.16 -1.61 4.00
CA ASP A 52 -0.62 -2.79 3.64
C ASP A 52 -0.60 -2.95 2.12
N PHE A 53 -0.73 -4.19 1.67
CA PHE A 53 -0.82 -4.51 0.25
C PHE A 53 -2.09 -5.32 -0.04
N PHE A 54 -2.90 -4.80 -0.94
CA PHE A 54 -4.10 -5.43 -1.45
C PHE A 54 -3.87 -5.91 -2.87
N ILE A 55 -4.56 -7.00 -3.22
CA ILE A 55 -4.51 -7.55 -4.56
C ILE A 55 -5.92 -7.66 -5.13
N ILE A 56 -6.03 -7.41 -6.42
CA ILE A 56 -7.30 -7.52 -7.13
C ILE A 56 -7.10 -8.44 -8.32
N GLN A 57 -7.95 -9.46 -8.40
CA GLN A 57 -7.98 -10.44 -9.48
C GLN A 57 -8.73 -9.95 -10.71
N GLU A 58 -9.53 -8.90 -10.59
CA GLU A 58 -10.22 -8.34 -11.74
C GLU A 58 -9.21 -7.75 -12.74
N SER A 59 -9.36 -8.11 -14.02
CA SER A 59 -8.52 -7.62 -15.11
C SER A 59 -9.20 -6.46 -15.85
N GLY A 60 -8.39 -5.59 -16.45
CA GLY A 60 -8.87 -4.61 -17.41
C GLY A 60 -9.31 -3.26 -16.84
N ASN A 61 -10.23 -2.60 -17.55
CA ASN A 61 -10.56 -1.18 -17.35
C ASN A 61 -11.70 -0.95 -16.35
N HIS A 62 -12.33 -1.99 -15.79
CA HIS A 62 -13.46 -1.81 -14.88
C HIS A 62 -13.00 -1.10 -13.60
N PHE A 63 -11.94 -1.60 -12.96
CA PHE A 63 -11.33 -0.95 -11.80
C PHE A 63 -10.96 0.52 -12.10
N ASP A 64 -10.34 0.81 -13.25
CA ASP A 64 -9.98 2.18 -13.62
C ASP A 64 -11.21 3.07 -13.81
N GLN A 65 -12.32 2.52 -14.32
CA GLN A 65 -13.56 3.26 -14.53
C GLN A 65 -14.24 3.58 -13.20
N GLU A 66 -14.32 2.63 -12.28
CA GLU A 66 -14.89 2.87 -10.95
C GLU A 66 -14.00 3.79 -10.12
N LEU A 67 -12.68 3.62 -10.21
CA LEU A 67 -11.72 4.54 -9.60
C LEU A 67 -11.89 5.96 -10.14
N LYS A 68 -12.01 6.10 -11.47
CA LYS A 68 -12.24 7.42 -12.08
C LYS A 68 -13.53 8.06 -11.59
N LYS A 69 -14.62 7.30 -11.45
CA LYS A 69 -15.88 7.82 -10.89
C LYS A 69 -15.71 8.23 -9.44
N ALA A 70 -15.03 7.43 -8.62
CA ALA A 70 -14.74 7.73 -7.22
C ALA A 70 -14.06 9.09 -7.06
N ILE A 71 -13.01 9.32 -7.86
CA ILE A 71 -12.26 10.58 -7.90
C ILE A 71 -13.13 11.73 -8.41
N GLU A 72 -13.91 11.51 -9.47
CA GLU A 72 -14.78 12.56 -10.05
C GLU A 72 -15.92 12.99 -9.11
N HIS A 73 -16.32 12.12 -8.18
CA HIS A 73 -17.42 12.35 -7.24
C HIS A 73 -16.98 12.73 -5.82
N ASP A 74 -15.67 12.81 -5.54
CA ASP A 74 -15.11 13.14 -4.21
C ASP A 74 -15.64 12.22 -3.10
N GLU A 75 -15.85 10.95 -3.45
CA GLU A 75 -16.37 9.93 -2.55
C GLU A 75 -15.21 9.16 -1.92
N ASP A 76 -14.48 9.77 -0.97
CA ASP A 76 -13.26 9.18 -0.38
C ASP A 76 -13.47 7.79 0.22
N GLY A 77 -14.63 7.53 0.84
CA GLY A 77 -14.97 6.20 1.35
C GLY A 77 -15.17 5.15 0.23
N TYR A 78 -15.56 5.61 -0.96
CA TYR A 78 -15.83 4.75 -2.11
C TYR A 78 -14.54 4.19 -2.72
N ILE A 79 -13.39 4.88 -2.58
CA ILE A 79 -12.11 4.39 -3.10
C ILE A 79 -11.66 3.12 -2.38
N SER A 80 -11.69 3.12 -1.04
CA SER A 80 -11.41 1.92 -0.24
C SER A 80 -12.42 0.81 -0.53
N ASP A 81 -13.69 1.18 -0.74
CA ASP A 81 -14.76 0.22 -1.09
C ASP A 81 -14.50 -0.53 -2.40
N LEU A 82 -13.71 0.03 -3.34
CA LEU A 82 -13.35 -0.64 -4.60
C LEU A 82 -12.47 -1.87 -4.41
N TYR A 83 -11.75 -1.96 -3.28
CA TYR A 83 -10.83 -3.05 -3.00
C TYR A 83 -10.97 -3.65 -1.59
N SER A 84 -11.89 -3.13 -0.77
CA SER A 84 -12.31 -3.72 0.50
C SER A 84 -13.38 -4.79 0.27
N TYR A 85 -13.03 -5.88 -0.42
CA TYR A 85 -13.93 -7.03 -0.51
C TYR A 85 -13.66 -7.99 0.64
N GLU A 86 -14.62 -8.09 1.56
CA GLU A 86 -14.67 -9.16 2.54
C GLU A 86 -14.76 -10.52 1.82
N GLU A 87 -13.80 -11.42 2.11
CA GLU A 87 -13.95 -12.88 2.19
C GLU A 87 -13.10 -13.84 1.33
N SER A 88 -12.15 -13.48 0.44
CA SER A 88 -11.33 -14.59 -0.14
C SER A 88 -9.87 -14.42 -0.55
N ASP A 89 -9.33 -13.23 -0.83
CA ASP A 89 -7.96 -13.15 -1.39
C ASP A 89 -6.99 -12.24 -0.60
N TYR A 90 -7.27 -11.98 0.70
CA TYR A 90 -6.38 -11.20 1.55
C TYR A 90 -5.03 -11.90 1.74
N ILE A 91 -3.97 -11.37 1.14
CA ILE A 91 -2.60 -11.75 1.49
C ILE A 91 -2.14 -10.79 2.58
N GLU A 92 -1.98 -11.32 3.80
CA GLU A 92 -1.36 -10.62 4.91
C GLU A 92 0.10 -10.31 4.57
N ALA A 93 0.34 -9.09 4.09
CA ALA A 93 1.65 -8.50 3.91
C ALA A 93 1.55 -7.06 4.39
N GLU A 94 1.82 -6.86 5.67
CA GLU A 94 1.80 -5.55 6.32
C GLU A 94 3.22 -5.22 6.80
N ILE A 95 3.61 -3.96 6.69
CA ILE A 95 4.91 -3.48 7.18
C ILE A 95 4.65 -2.37 8.19
N ASN A 96 4.94 -2.63 9.47
CA ASN A 96 4.86 -1.62 10.52
C ASN A 96 5.83 -0.47 10.23
N LEU A 97 5.30 0.70 9.86
CA LEU A 97 6.11 1.85 9.47
C LEU A 97 6.67 2.57 10.70
N GLU A 98 5.95 2.60 11.83
CA GLU A 98 6.42 3.28 13.04
C GLU A 98 7.74 2.71 13.55
N SER A 99 7.83 1.37 13.61
CA SER A 99 8.99 0.65 14.15
C SER A 99 10.25 0.77 13.27
N ILE A 100 10.13 1.37 12.08
CA ILE A 100 11.16 1.32 11.03
C ILE A 100 11.46 2.71 10.48
N TYR A 101 10.46 3.53 10.19
CA TYR A 101 10.62 4.76 9.41
C TYR A 101 9.77 5.97 9.85
N TYR A 102 8.61 5.77 10.51
CA TYR A 102 7.62 6.79 10.87
C TYR A 102 7.58 7.07 12.40
N PRO A 103 8.64 7.62 13.02
CA PRO A 103 8.69 7.77 14.47
C PRO A 103 7.80 8.90 15.02
N ASP A 104 7.49 9.92 14.20
CA ASP A 104 6.84 11.15 14.64
C ASP A 104 5.42 11.30 14.05
N TRP A 105 4.76 10.18 13.71
CA TRP A 105 3.38 10.20 13.19
C TRP A 105 2.41 10.90 14.17
N PRO A 106 1.46 11.74 13.72
CA PRO A 106 1.12 12.10 12.34
C PRO A 106 1.83 13.38 11.82
N GLU A 107 2.96 13.77 12.38
CA GLU A 107 3.71 14.92 11.87
C GLU A 107 4.46 14.55 10.57
N ASN A 108 4.55 15.47 9.62
CA ASN A 108 5.30 15.33 8.36
C ASN A 108 4.87 14.16 7.43
N ILE A 109 3.61 13.72 7.49
CA ILE A 109 3.04 12.63 6.68
C ILE A 109 3.47 12.75 5.20
N ASP A 110 3.19 13.88 4.55
CA ASP A 110 3.49 14.10 3.13
C ASP A 110 4.96 13.84 2.76
N THR A 111 5.89 14.13 3.68
CA THR A 111 7.32 13.94 3.43
C THR A 111 7.67 12.46 3.51
N TYR A 112 7.13 11.77 4.50
CA TYR A 112 7.40 10.35 4.69
C TYR A 112 6.72 9.51 3.60
N ASP A 113 5.52 9.87 3.18
CA ASP A 113 4.76 9.21 2.13
C ASP A 113 5.47 9.27 0.78
N LYS A 114 6.00 10.44 0.42
CA LYS A 114 6.85 10.60 -0.78
C LYS A 114 8.05 9.66 -0.78
N VAL A 115 8.62 9.35 0.38
CA VAL A 115 9.73 8.40 0.47
C VAL A 115 9.23 6.97 0.35
N VAL A 116 8.10 6.60 0.99
CA VAL A 116 7.48 5.28 0.81
C VAL A 116 7.19 5.04 -0.68
N VAL A 117 6.52 5.98 -1.35
CA VAL A 117 6.24 5.94 -2.79
C VAL A 117 7.53 5.81 -3.61
N SER A 118 8.57 6.59 -3.29
CA SER A 118 9.85 6.51 -4.00
C SER A 118 10.51 5.14 -3.84
N LEU A 119 10.41 4.52 -2.66
CA LEU A 119 10.96 3.18 -2.40
C LEU A 119 10.15 2.10 -3.13
N LEU A 120 8.82 2.20 -3.15
CA LEU A 120 7.95 1.32 -3.92
C LEU A 120 8.32 1.36 -5.42
N LYS A 121 8.40 2.57 -6.00
CA LYS A 121 8.84 2.79 -7.39
C LYS A 121 10.22 2.16 -7.67
N GLU A 122 11.16 2.32 -6.73
CA GLU A 122 12.51 1.76 -6.88
C GLU A 122 12.51 0.22 -6.82
N VAL A 123 11.75 -0.39 -5.91
CA VAL A 123 11.65 -1.85 -5.80
C VAL A 123 11.05 -2.44 -7.08
N VAL A 124 9.92 -1.89 -7.54
CA VAL A 124 9.23 -2.38 -8.75
C VAL A 124 10.11 -2.24 -9.98
N ALA A 125 10.80 -1.10 -10.15
CA ALA A 125 11.67 -0.87 -11.30
C ALA A 125 12.86 -1.82 -11.37
N ASN A 126 13.45 -2.19 -10.22
CA ASN A 126 14.62 -3.06 -10.14
C ASN A 126 14.30 -4.54 -10.22
N SER A 127 13.07 -4.92 -9.85
CA SER A 127 12.65 -6.31 -9.76
C SER A 127 11.74 -6.72 -10.92
N LYS A 128 11.72 -5.94 -12.01
CA LYS A 128 10.94 -6.19 -13.23
C LYS A 128 10.80 -7.68 -13.54
N LYS A 129 11.91 -8.43 -13.68
CA LYS A 129 11.88 -9.88 -14.02
C LYS A 129 11.20 -10.82 -13.01
N SER A 130 11.00 -10.41 -11.76
CA SER A 130 10.50 -11.27 -10.67
C SER A 130 9.04 -11.00 -10.29
N PHE A 131 8.43 -9.93 -10.82
CA PHE A 131 7.11 -9.45 -10.41
C PHE A 131 6.07 -9.42 -11.54
N PHE A 132 6.38 -9.98 -12.72
CA PHE A 132 5.72 -9.68 -13.99
C PHE A 132 4.32 -10.27 -14.25
N ASP A 133 3.58 -10.67 -13.23
CA ASP A 133 2.22 -11.21 -13.44
C ASP A 133 1.09 -10.21 -13.09
N PHE A 134 1.42 -8.95 -12.77
CA PHE A 134 0.42 -7.88 -12.56
C PHE A 134 0.42 -6.79 -13.63
N GLU A 135 -0.76 -6.28 -13.96
CA GLU A 135 -1.02 -5.22 -14.95
C GLU A 135 -0.77 -3.82 -14.36
N LYS A 136 -1.14 -3.60 -13.10
CA LYS A 136 -1.13 -2.26 -12.48
C LYS A 136 -0.69 -2.29 -11.02
N PHE A 137 -0.03 -1.22 -10.59
CA PHE A 137 0.30 -0.99 -9.18
C PHE A 137 -0.01 0.46 -8.78
N TYR A 138 -0.87 0.61 -7.78
CA TYR A 138 -1.29 1.87 -7.17
C TYR A 138 -0.73 2.04 -5.76
N PHE A 139 -0.55 3.29 -5.33
CA PHE A 139 -0.36 3.67 -3.94
C PHE A 139 -1.54 4.55 -3.50
N HIS A 140 -2.29 4.13 -2.49
CA HIS A 140 -3.37 4.89 -1.90
C HIS A 140 -2.89 5.58 -0.62
N HIS A 141 -3.11 6.89 -0.56
CA HIS A 141 -2.85 7.67 0.64
C HIS A 141 -3.88 8.78 0.80
N ILE A 142 -4.64 8.75 1.90
CA ILE A 142 -5.52 9.84 2.39
C ILE A 142 -6.20 10.60 1.23
N SER A 143 -7.15 9.94 0.56
CA SER A 143 -7.96 10.54 -0.52
C SER A 143 -7.20 10.80 -1.84
N GLU A 144 -5.93 10.42 -1.93
CA GLU A 144 -5.12 10.49 -3.16
C GLU A 144 -4.63 9.09 -3.58
N LEU A 145 -4.92 8.71 -4.82
CA LEU A 145 -4.37 7.51 -5.44
C LEU A 145 -3.24 7.90 -6.38
N GLU A 146 -2.00 7.66 -5.96
CA GLU A 146 -0.82 7.87 -6.78
C GLU A 146 -0.50 6.60 -7.60
N PHE A 147 -0.46 6.76 -8.91
CA PHE A 147 -0.16 5.69 -9.84
C PHE A 147 1.35 5.35 -9.84
N VAL A 148 1.73 4.09 -9.59
CA VAL A 148 3.14 3.69 -9.41
C VAL A 148 3.76 3.20 -10.72
N VAL A 149 3.12 2.31 -11.48
CA VAL A 149 3.62 1.76 -12.77
C VAL A 149 2.48 1.29 -13.71
N VAL A 150 2.63 1.51 -15.03
CA VAL A 150 1.88 0.82 -16.11
C VAL A 150 2.82 -0.23 -16.70
N SER A 151 2.39 -1.49 -16.81
CA SER A 151 3.07 -2.48 -17.65
C SER A 151 2.88 -2.18 -19.13
#